data_AF-A0A8C6Z9Q4-F1
#
_entry.id   AF-A0A8C6Z9Q4-F1
#
_cell.length_a   1.000
_cell.length_b   1.000
_cell.length_c   1.000
_cell.angle_alpha   90.00
_cell.angle_beta   90.00
_cell.angle_gamma   90.00
#
_symmetry.space_group_name_H-M   'P 1'
#
loop_
_entity.id
_entity.type
_entity.pdbx_description
1 polymer ?
#
loop_
_entity_poly.entity_id
_entity_poly.type
_entity_poly.pdbx_seq_one_letter_code
_entity_poly.pdbx_strand_id
1 'polypeptide(L)'
;MAHARISAELPPDIDPTKAPLAFGERALPKLNEELRAPELLTRQRALMALCDLLHDPENVYQAIQLGFLDNLKILLLDSDSTVRQKSTEALYIMATHNVGR
;
A
#
# COMPACT_ATOMS: atom_id res chain seq x y z
N MET A 1 31.57 25.19 5.37
CA MET A 1 31.14 23.89 4.81
C MET A 1 30.03 23.35 5.70
N ALA A 2 28.81 23.18 5.17
CA ALA A 2 27.69 22.67 5.97
C ALA A 2 27.78 21.14 6.03
N HIS A 3 27.97 20.58 7.21
CA HIS A 3 27.89 19.14 7.42
C HIS A 3 26.42 18.73 7.45
N ALA A 4 26.02 17.80 6.57
CA ALA A 4 24.71 17.17 6.63
C ALA A 4 24.60 16.38 7.95
N ARG A 5 23.87 16.91 8.92
CA ARG A 5 23.45 16.16 10.12
C ARG A 5 22.35 15.19 9.70
N ILE A 6 22.73 13.97 9.38
CA ILE A 6 21.78 12.87 9.22
C ILE A 6 21.42 12.45 10.65
N SER A 7 20.27 12.90 11.14
CA SER A 7 19.73 12.45 12.42
C SER A 7 19.41 10.95 12.33
N ALA A 8 19.79 10.19 13.36
CA ALA A 8 19.39 8.78 13.49
C ALA A 8 17.91 8.63 13.90
N GLU A 9 17.26 9.75 14.24
CA GLU A 9 15.86 9.80 14.66
C GLU A 9 14.97 10.26 13.50
N LEU A 10 13.79 9.62 13.39
CA LEU A 10 12.75 10.05 12.47
C LEU A 10 12.36 11.51 12.77
N PRO A 11 12.05 12.33 11.75
CA PRO A 11 11.49 13.66 11.95
C PRO A 11 10.29 13.62 12.93
N PRO A 12 10.16 14.62 13.81
CA PRO A 12 9.23 14.60 14.95
C PRO A 12 7.75 14.45 14.56
N ASP A 13 7.39 14.72 13.31
CA ASP A 13 6.01 14.70 12.80
C ASP A 13 5.67 13.46 11.95
N ILE A 14 6.52 12.43 11.92
CA ILE A 14 6.20 11.20 11.20
C ILE A 14 5.35 10.29 12.06
N ASP A 15 4.10 10.11 11.67
CA ASP A 15 3.25 9.05 12.21
C ASP A 15 3.87 7.69 11.85
N PRO A 16 4.38 6.92 12.83
CA PRO A 16 5.00 5.64 12.54
C PRO A 16 3.99 4.70 11.93
N THR A 17 2.68 4.84 12.15
CA THR A 17 1.67 3.89 11.66
C THR A 17 1.29 4.10 10.19
N LYS A 18 1.78 5.16 9.53
CA LYS A 18 1.50 5.42 8.11
C LYS A 18 2.58 4.86 7.21
N ALA A 19 2.16 4.37 6.03
CA ALA A 19 3.11 4.02 4.99
C ALA A 19 3.80 5.30 4.46
N PRO A 20 5.13 5.29 4.27
CA PRO A 20 5.83 6.39 3.62
C PRO A 20 5.52 6.38 2.12
N LEU A 21 4.39 7.01 1.74
CA LEU A 21 3.94 7.04 0.35
C LEU A 21 4.92 7.83 -0.53
N ALA A 22 5.31 7.26 -1.66
CA ALA A 22 6.08 7.99 -2.66
C ALA A 22 5.19 9.05 -3.35
N PHE A 23 5.81 10.13 -3.81
CA PHE A 23 5.09 11.23 -4.45
C PHE A 23 4.59 10.85 -5.86
N GLY A 24 3.35 11.25 -6.18
CA GLY A 24 2.75 11.12 -7.51
C GLY A 24 2.68 9.68 -8.02
N GLU A 25 3.03 9.48 -9.29
CA GLU A 25 2.94 8.19 -10.01
C GLU A 25 3.78 7.06 -9.38
N ARG A 26 4.75 7.39 -8.50
CA ARG A 26 5.58 6.40 -7.79
C ARG A 26 4.88 5.79 -6.58
N ALA A 27 3.75 6.35 -6.14
CA ALA A 27 3.00 5.86 -4.98
C ALA A 27 2.64 4.37 -5.11
N LEU A 28 1.91 4.01 -6.17
CA LEU A 28 1.44 2.63 -6.38
C LEU A 28 2.58 1.63 -6.65
N PRO A 29 3.58 1.89 -7.52
CA PRO A 29 4.70 0.96 -7.71
C PRO A 29 5.44 0.64 -6.41
N LYS A 30 5.67 1.64 -5.56
CA LYS A 30 6.33 1.44 -4.27
C LYS A 30 5.47 0.61 -3.31
N LEU A 31 4.17 0.90 -3.22
CA LEU A 31 3.26 0.09 -2.41
C LEU A 31 3.25 -1.37 -2.86
N ASN A 32 3.31 -1.62 -4.18
CA ASN A 32 3.34 -2.98 -4.72
C ASN A 32 4.58 -3.78 -4.28
N GLU A 33 5.73 -3.10 -4.17
CA GLU A 33 6.95 -3.67 -3.60
C GLU A 33 6.80 -3.93 -2.09
N GLU A 34 6.26 -2.96 -1.34
CA GLU A 34 6.06 -3.06 0.11
C GLU A 34 5.05 -4.13 0.53
N LEU A 35 4.06 -4.45 -0.31
CA LEU A 35 3.13 -5.57 -0.10
C LEU A 35 3.83 -6.93 -0.04
N ARG A 36 5.02 -7.05 -0.63
CA ARG A 36 5.84 -8.27 -0.61
C ARG A 36 6.93 -8.23 0.46
N ALA A 37 7.01 -7.17 1.26
CA ALA A 37 8.02 -7.03 2.30
C ALA A 37 7.89 -8.15 3.34
N PRO A 38 8.99 -8.71 3.86
CA PRO A 38 8.94 -9.73 4.90
C PRO A 38 8.40 -9.18 6.23
N GLU A 39 8.56 -7.89 6.48
CA GLU A 39 8.07 -7.22 7.69
C GLU A 39 6.55 -7.05 7.65
N LEU A 40 5.85 -7.65 8.62
CA LEU A 40 4.40 -7.58 8.74
C LEU A 40 3.89 -6.14 8.77
N LEU A 41 4.53 -5.29 9.56
CA LEU A 41 4.11 -3.91 9.74
C LEU A 41 4.22 -3.10 8.45
N THR A 42 5.22 -3.39 7.60
CA THR A 42 5.35 -2.78 6.27
C THR A 42 4.18 -3.20 5.37
N ARG A 43 3.85 -4.50 5.32
CA ARG A 43 2.70 -4.99 4.54
C ARG A 43 1.38 -4.39 5.01
N GLN A 44 1.15 -4.32 6.32
CA GLN A 44 -0.06 -3.74 6.89
C GLN A 44 -0.20 -2.25 6.53
N ARG A 45 0.88 -1.47 6.68
CA ARG A 45 0.89 -0.05 6.30
C ARG A 45 0.63 0.12 4.81
N ALA A 46 1.28 -0.67 3.97
CA ALA A 46 1.10 -0.63 2.53
C ALA A 46 -0.35 -0.96 2.13
N LEU A 47 -0.97 -1.96 2.77
CA LEU A 47 -2.38 -2.30 2.53
C LEU A 47 -3.34 -1.20 2.96
N MET A 48 -3.09 -0.55 4.10
CA MET A 48 -3.91 0.60 4.55
C MET A 48 -3.84 1.74 3.54
N ALA A 49 -2.63 2.14 3.14
CA ALA A 49 -2.43 3.19 2.14
C ALA A 49 -3.01 2.81 0.77
N LEU A 50 -2.91 1.54 0.38
CA LEU A 50 -3.54 1.04 -0.84
C LEU A 50 -5.07 1.18 -0.76
N CYS A 51 -5.70 0.76 0.33
CA CYS A 51 -7.15 0.91 0.50
C CYS A 51 -7.58 2.37 0.37
N ASP A 52 -6.85 3.30 0.99
CA ASP A 52 -7.12 4.74 0.89
C ASP A 52 -7.06 5.22 -0.58
N LEU A 53 -6.05 4.78 -1.35
CA LEU A 53 -5.89 5.17 -2.75
C LEU A 53 -6.93 4.55 -3.70
N LEU A 54 -7.37 3.31 -3.44
CA LEU A 54 -8.28 2.57 -4.32
C LEU A 54 -9.71 3.13 -4.33
N HIS A 55 -10.05 4.08 -3.45
CA HIS A 55 -11.32 4.81 -3.55
C HIS A 55 -11.39 5.73 -4.78
N ASP A 56 -10.23 6.06 -5.37
CA ASP A 56 -10.14 6.77 -6.65
C ASP A 56 -10.12 5.76 -7.82
N PRO A 57 -11.09 5.82 -8.76
CA PRO A 57 -11.12 4.94 -9.92
C PRO A 57 -9.82 4.96 -10.75
N GLU A 58 -9.14 6.10 -10.88
CA GLU A 58 -7.90 6.18 -11.66
C GLU A 58 -6.81 5.29 -11.04
N ASN A 59 -6.67 5.34 -9.72
CA ASN A 59 -5.74 4.50 -8.97
C ASN A 59 -6.11 3.02 -9.08
N VAL A 60 -7.40 2.68 -9.15
CA VAL A 60 -7.84 1.29 -9.38
C VAL A 60 -7.34 0.79 -10.73
N TYR A 61 -7.54 1.56 -11.80
CA TYR A 61 -7.05 1.19 -13.13
C TYR A 61 -5.53 1.02 -13.15
N GLN A 62 -4.79 1.97 -12.57
CA GLN A 62 -3.33 1.88 -12.47
C GLN A 62 -2.88 0.66 -11.65
N ALA A 63 -3.53 0.37 -10.52
CA ALA A 63 -3.22 -0.79 -9.69
C ALA A 63 -3.46 -2.12 -10.42
N ILE A 64 -4.51 -2.21 -11.26
CA ILE A 64 -4.73 -3.38 -12.11
C ILE A 64 -3.59 -3.54 -13.12
N GLN A 65 -3.18 -2.46 -13.80
CA GLN A 65 -2.06 -2.49 -14.76
C GLN A 65 -0.73 -2.88 -14.10
N LEU A 66 -0.53 -2.49 -12.84
CA LEU A 66 0.67 -2.83 -12.05
C LEU A 66 0.62 -4.25 -11.44
N GLY A 67 -0.45 -5.02 -11.67
CA GLY A 67 -0.53 -6.42 -11.24
C GLY A 67 -0.83 -6.61 -9.75
N PHE A 68 -1.47 -5.64 -9.09
CA PHE A 68 -1.82 -5.76 -7.66
C PHE A 68 -2.71 -6.96 -7.35
N LEU A 69 -3.56 -7.38 -8.29
CA LEU A 69 -4.48 -8.50 -8.09
C LEU A 69 -3.77 -9.80 -7.75
N ASP A 70 -2.60 -10.07 -8.33
CA ASP A 70 -1.86 -11.30 -8.05
C ASP A 70 -1.22 -11.27 -6.66
N ASN A 71 -0.77 -10.10 -6.22
CA ASN A 71 -0.27 -9.91 -4.86
C ASN A 71 -1.39 -10.05 -3.82
N LEU A 72 -2.54 -9.42 -4.07
CA LEU A 72 -3.69 -9.49 -3.16
C LEU A 72 -4.20 -10.92 -2.99
N LYS A 73 -4.25 -11.72 -4.07
CA LYS A 73 -4.59 -13.15 -3.99
C LYS A 73 -3.66 -13.93 -3.05
N ILE A 74 -2.36 -13.66 -3.10
CA ILE A 74 -1.38 -14.30 -2.21
C ILE A 74 -1.61 -13.86 -0.77
N LEU A 75 -1.86 -12.56 -0.55
CA LEU A 75 -2.07 -11.99 0.80
C LEU A 75 -3.37 -12.46 1.47
N LEU A 76 -4.35 -12.96 0.72
CA LEU A 76 -5.52 -13.64 1.30
C LEU A 76 -5.15 -14.89 2.11
N LEU A 77 -3.98 -15.47 1.87
CA LEU A 77 -3.45 -16.64 2.58
C LEU A 77 -2.42 -16.27 3.67
N ASP A 78 -2.18 -14.99 3.93
CA ASP A 78 -1.25 -14.54 4.98
C ASP A 78 -1.72 -15.04 6.35
N SER A 79 -0.79 -15.32 7.27
CA SER A 79 -1.11 -15.78 8.63
C SER A 79 -1.75 -14.68 9.48
N ASP A 80 -1.46 -13.42 9.18
CA ASP A 80 -2.00 -12.26 9.88
C ASP A 80 -3.44 -11.94 9.44
N SER A 81 -4.34 -11.79 10.41
CA SER A 81 -5.75 -11.51 10.13
C SER A 81 -5.98 -10.12 9.51
N THR A 82 -5.19 -9.13 9.92
CA THR A 82 -5.33 -7.75 9.42
C THR A 82 -4.94 -7.68 7.94
N VAL A 83 -3.84 -8.36 7.57
CA VAL A 83 -3.43 -8.49 6.17
C VAL A 83 -4.53 -9.14 5.34
N ARG A 84 -5.12 -10.25 5.79
CA ARG A 84 -6.22 -10.91 5.07
C ARG A 84 -7.46 -10.02 4.93
N GLN A 85 -7.85 -9.35 6.01
CA GLN A 85 -9.01 -8.47 6.02
C GLN A 85 -8.83 -7.29 5.05
N LYS A 86 -7.69 -6.59 5.14
CA LYS A 86 -7.42 -5.43 4.27
C LYS A 86 -7.19 -5.83 2.81
N SER A 87 -6.62 -7.01 2.56
CA SER A 87 -6.54 -7.55 1.19
C SER A 87 -7.92 -7.83 0.60
N THR A 88 -8.84 -8.36 1.42
CA THR A 88 -10.23 -8.60 1.01
C THR A 88 -10.96 -7.29 0.72
N GLU A 89 -10.77 -6.27 1.57
CA GLU A 89 -11.32 -4.93 1.37
C GLU A 89 -10.82 -4.28 0.08
N ALA A 90 -9.51 -4.32 -0.19
CA ALA A 90 -8.92 -3.83 -1.43
C ALA A 90 -9.53 -4.53 -2.66
N LEU A 91 -9.65 -5.86 -2.63
CA LEU A 91 -10.29 -6.63 -3.70
C LEU A 91 -11.76 -6.24 -3.89
N TYR A 92 -12.50 -6.03 -2.80
CA TYR A 92 -13.90 -5.60 -2.85
C TYR A 92 -14.05 -4.22 -3.50
N ILE A 93 -13.22 -3.24 -3.12
CA ILE A 93 -13.22 -1.89 -3.69
C ILE A 93 -12.94 -1.99 -5.20
N MET A 94 -11.86 -2.68 -5.59
CA MET A 94 -11.48 -2.85 -7.00
C MET A 94 -12.56 -3.55 -7.82
N ALA A 95 -13.19 -4.59 -7.29
CA ALA A 95 -14.28 -5.30 -7.96
C ALA A 95 -15.53 -4.40 -8.14
N THR A 96 -15.86 -3.59 -7.13
CA THR A 96 -17.01 -2.68 -7.18
C THR A 96 -16.84 -1.62 -8.27
N HIS A 97 -15.63 -1.10 -8.46
CA HIS A 97 -15.33 -0.16 -9.55
C HIS A 97 -15.42 -0.80 -10.95
N ASN A 98 -15.05 -2.07 -11.09
CA ASN A 98 -15.07 -2.78 -12.38
C ASN A 98 -16.46 -3.22 -12.85
N VAL A 99 -17.46 -3.29 -11.96
CA VAL A 99 -18.78 -3.90 -12.27
C VAL A 99 -19.81 -2.90 -12.82
N GLY A 100 -19.53 -1.59 -12.92
CA GLY A 100 -20.61 -0.66 -13.28
C GLY A 100 -20.30 0.77 -13.69
N ARG A 101 -19.17 1.06 -14.35
CA ARG A 101 -18.98 2.35 -15.05
C ARG A 101 -18.25 2.19 -16.37
#